data_AF-A0A1Y1JX90-F1
#
_entry.id   AF-A0A1Y1JX90-F1
#
_cell.length_a   1.000
_cell.length_b   1.000
_cell.length_c   1.000
_cell.angle_alpha   90.00
_cell.angle_beta   90.00
_cell.angle_gamma   90.00
#
_symmetry.space_group_name_H-M   'P 1'
#
loop_
_entity.id
_entity.type
_entity.pdbx_description
1 polymer ?
#
loop_
_entity_poly.entity_id
_entity_poly.type
_entity_poly.pdbx_seq_one_letter_code
_entity_poly.pdbx_strand_id
1 'polypeptide(L)'
;MRADIIGAILIFCVVQVFSVKEDSAALNKKCADKFNVEEDFLQKHFDKTHHLPRGNKKYNEMSKCLSDEVGFIQEDGTYRNDLMKQHIIENIIPAVKKDIENREEVVKQAIETCKEPKEGDDRFVDFHNCLVDIIREKA
;
A
#
# COMPACT_ATOMS: atom_id res chain seq x y z
N MET A 1 32.52 -16.28 27.05
CA MET A 1 31.16 -15.90 26.62
C MET A 1 30.77 -16.85 25.52
N ARG A 2 29.73 -17.65 25.77
CA ARG A 2 29.44 -18.88 25.03
C ARG A 2 28.77 -18.55 23.68
N ALA A 3 29.17 -19.27 22.63
CA ALA A 3 28.59 -19.22 21.29
C ALA A 3 27.06 -19.39 21.29
N ASP A 4 26.52 -19.98 22.35
CA ASP A 4 25.10 -20.19 22.63
C ASP A 4 24.27 -18.89 22.65
N ILE A 5 24.86 -17.74 23.02
CA ILE A 5 24.15 -16.45 23.05
C ILE A 5 23.99 -15.86 21.65
N ILE A 6 24.99 -16.06 20.77
CA ILE A 6 24.98 -15.52 19.40
C ILE A 6 23.97 -16.28 18.54
N GLY A 7 23.84 -17.60 18.75
CA GLY A 7 22.84 -18.41 18.06
C GLY A 7 21.40 -18.01 18.39
N ALA A 8 21.11 -17.66 19.65
CA ALA A 8 19.79 -17.23 20.08
C ALA A 8 19.37 -15.88 19.47
N ILE A 9 20.31 -14.94 19.33
CA ILE A 9 20.06 -13.62 18.72
C ILE A 9 19.76 -13.76 17.22
N LEU A 10 20.53 -14.60 16.50
CA LEU A 10 20.31 -14.83 15.06
C LEU A 10 18.95 -15.49 14.77
N ILE A 11 18.50 -16.42 15.60
CA ILE A 11 17.18 -17.05 15.44
C ILE A 11 16.06 -16.03 15.69
N PHE A 12 16.22 -15.14 16.68
CA PHE A 12 15.21 -14.10 16.96
C PHE A 12 15.08 -13.07 15.82
N CYS A 13 16.19 -12.69 15.18
CA CYS A 13 16.18 -11.82 14.01
C CYS A 13 15.46 -12.47 12.81
N VAL A 14 15.60 -13.78 12.61
CA VAL A 14 14.93 -14.47 11.50
C VAL A 14 13.41 -14.55 11.73
N VAL A 15 12.96 -14.79 12.97
CA VAL A 15 11.50 -14.86 13.28
C VAL A 15 10.83 -13.49 13.12
N GLN A 16 11.51 -12.38 13.44
CA GLN A 16 10.95 -11.04 13.24
C GLN A 16 10.78 -10.66 11.75
N VAL A 17 11.59 -11.23 10.85
CA VAL A 17 11.47 -10.98 9.40
C VAL A 17 10.31 -11.77 8.76
N PHE A 18 9.92 -12.92 9.33
CA PHE A 18 8.84 -13.76 8.78
C PHE A 18 7.44 -13.43 9.30
N SER A 19 7.29 -12.69 10.41
CA SER A 19 5.98 -12.38 11.00
C SER A 19 5.27 -11.15 10.42
N VAL A 20 5.87 -10.40 9.48
CA VAL A 20 5.29 -9.17 8.90
C VAL A 20 4.94 -9.37 7.42
N LYS A 21 4.28 -10.48 7.12
CA LYS A 21 3.39 -10.56 5.96
C LYS A 21 2.02 -10.90 6.50
N GLU A 22 1.40 -9.93 7.18
CA GLU A 22 -0.03 -10.02 7.44
C GLU A 22 -0.71 -10.17 6.08
N ASP A 23 -1.48 -11.25 5.92
CA ASP A 23 -2.13 -11.60 4.67
C ASP A 23 -2.99 -10.40 4.23
N SER A 24 -2.80 -9.91 2.99
CA SER A 24 -3.55 -8.76 2.49
C SER A 24 -5.06 -9.00 2.55
N ALA A 25 -5.51 -10.25 2.45
CA ALA A 25 -6.90 -10.63 2.65
C ALA A 25 -7.36 -10.42 4.11
N ALA A 26 -6.52 -10.73 5.09
CA ALA A 26 -6.82 -10.52 6.51
C ALA A 26 -6.89 -9.02 6.86
N LEU A 27 -5.96 -8.22 6.33
CA LEU A 27 -5.98 -6.76 6.49
C LEU A 27 -7.21 -6.13 5.83
N ASN A 28 -7.53 -6.52 4.60
CA ASN A 28 -8.72 -6.06 3.90
C ASN A 28 -9.99 -6.39 4.69
N LYS A 29 -10.10 -7.62 5.20
CA LYS A 29 -11.24 -8.03 6.03
C LYS A 29 -11.34 -7.21 7.31
N LYS A 30 -10.23 -7.04 8.03
CA LYS A 30 -10.17 -6.26 9.28
C LYS A 30 -10.67 -4.82 9.07
N CYS A 31 -10.18 -4.14 8.04
CA CYS A 31 -10.60 -2.77 7.74
C CYS A 31 -12.04 -2.71 7.19
N ALA A 32 -12.48 -3.69 6.40
CA ALA A 32 -13.86 -3.76 5.91
C ALA A 32 -14.86 -3.94 7.07
N ASP A 33 -14.58 -4.86 7.99
CA ASP A 33 -15.39 -5.13 9.18
C ASP A 33 -15.51 -3.88 10.06
N LYS A 34 -14.40 -3.13 10.22
CA LYS A 34 -14.36 -1.89 11.03
C LYS A 34 -15.33 -0.81 10.55
N PHE A 35 -15.55 -0.69 9.24
CA PHE A 35 -16.41 0.34 8.65
C PHE A 35 -17.71 -0.20 8.05
N ASN A 36 -18.01 -1.48 8.30
CA ASN A 36 -19.18 -2.17 7.76
C ASN A 36 -19.28 -1.97 6.23
N VAL A 37 -18.17 -2.31 5.57
CA VAL A 37 -18.02 -2.31 4.11
C VAL A 37 -18.21 -3.74 3.63
N GLU A 38 -19.17 -3.97 2.73
CA GLU A 38 -19.42 -5.29 2.16
C GLU A 38 -18.26 -5.71 1.24
N GLU A 39 -17.97 -7.00 1.15
CA GLU A 39 -16.83 -7.51 0.35
C GLU A 39 -16.98 -7.19 -1.15
N ASP A 40 -18.22 -7.11 -1.64
CA ASP A 40 -18.52 -6.74 -3.03
C ASP A 40 -18.27 -5.24 -3.32
N PHE A 41 -18.26 -4.39 -2.28
CA PHE A 41 -17.92 -2.98 -2.38
C PHE A 41 -16.47 -2.80 -2.81
N LEU A 42 -15.56 -3.68 -2.36
CA LEU A 42 -14.14 -3.66 -2.73
C LEU A 42 -13.90 -4.05 -4.18
N GLN A 43 -14.60 -5.09 -4.65
CA GLN A 43 -14.43 -5.60 -6.01
C GLN A 43 -14.99 -4.66 -7.08
N LYS A 44 -15.98 -3.84 -6.74
CA LYS A 44 -16.61 -2.88 -7.65
C LYS A 44 -15.99 -1.49 -7.60
N HIS A 45 -15.03 -1.27 -6.72
CA HIS A 45 -14.56 0.08 -6.40
C HIS A 45 -13.60 0.67 -7.42
N PHE A 46 -12.84 -0.19 -8.09
CA PHE A 46 -11.96 0.23 -9.16
C PHE A 46 -12.77 0.43 -10.44
N ASP A 47 -12.58 1.56 -11.12
CA ASP A 47 -13.05 1.69 -12.48
C ASP A 47 -12.25 0.78 -13.43
N LYS A 48 -12.61 0.77 -14.72
CA LYS A 48 -11.93 -0.06 -15.74
C LYS A 48 -10.45 0.28 -15.90
N THR A 49 -9.99 1.40 -15.35
CA THR A 49 -8.62 1.87 -15.40
C THR A 49 -7.87 1.73 -14.09
N HIS A 50 -8.50 1.15 -13.06
CA HIS A 50 -8.00 0.99 -11.69
C HIS A 50 -7.96 2.29 -10.86
N HIS A 51 -8.73 3.30 -11.28
CA HIS A 51 -8.96 4.48 -10.46
C HIS A 51 -10.02 4.23 -9.40
N LEU A 52 -9.88 4.94 -8.29
CA LEU A 52 -10.79 4.95 -7.16
C LEU A 52 -11.72 6.18 -7.25
N PRO A 53 -13.03 6.03 -7.00
CA PRO A 53 -13.97 7.12 -6.97
C PRO A 53 -13.73 8.03 -5.76
N ARG A 54 -13.92 9.33 -5.97
CA ARG A 54 -13.86 10.36 -4.93
C ARG A 54 -15.17 10.49 -4.17
N GLY A 55 -15.12 11.12 -2.98
CA GLY A 55 -16.29 11.50 -2.22
C GLY A 55 -17.00 10.34 -1.52
N ASN A 56 -16.39 9.15 -1.48
CA ASN A 56 -16.93 8.01 -0.76
C ASN A 56 -16.28 7.90 0.62
N LYS A 57 -16.97 8.45 1.64
CA LYS A 57 -16.47 8.50 3.01
C LYS A 57 -16.06 7.13 3.56
N LYS A 58 -16.87 6.09 3.35
CA LYS A 58 -16.56 4.73 3.83
C LYS A 58 -15.29 4.18 3.19
N TYR A 59 -15.10 4.48 1.91
CA TYR A 59 -13.90 4.07 1.20
C TYR A 59 -12.66 4.81 1.73
N ASN A 60 -12.75 6.14 1.90
CA ASN A 60 -11.65 6.92 2.45
C ASN A 60 -11.25 6.46 3.86
N GLU A 61 -12.23 6.13 4.69
CA GLU A 61 -12.01 5.54 6.01
C GLU A 61 -11.32 4.16 5.93
N MET A 62 -11.73 3.33 4.97
CA MET A 62 -11.11 2.04 4.72
C MET A 62 -9.67 2.16 4.22
N SER A 63 -9.40 2.99 3.20
CA SER A 63 -8.05 3.24 2.67
C SER A 63 -7.12 3.82 3.71
N LYS A 64 -7.64 4.69 4.58
CA LYS A 64 -6.90 5.19 5.74
C LYS A 64 -6.54 4.06 6.69
N CYS A 65 -7.50 3.20 7.07
CA CYS A 65 -7.23 2.04 7.91
C CYS A 65 -6.17 1.12 7.32
N LEU A 66 -6.26 0.80 6.03
CA LEU A 66 -5.25 -0.02 5.36
C LEU A 66 -3.87 0.64 5.39
N SER A 67 -3.81 1.95 5.17
CA SER A 67 -2.56 2.72 5.22
C SER A 67 -1.95 2.74 6.61
N ASP A 68 -2.78 2.85 7.65
CA ASP A 68 -2.37 2.87 9.06
C ASP A 68 -1.87 1.48 9.49
N GLU A 69 -2.59 0.41 9.15
CA GLU A 69 -2.24 -0.98 9.51
C GLU A 69 -0.96 -1.45 8.81
N VAL A 70 -0.75 -1.08 7.55
CA VAL A 70 0.50 -1.37 6.83
C VAL A 70 1.63 -0.45 7.29
N GLY A 71 1.32 0.66 7.97
CA GLY A 71 2.29 1.63 8.43
C GLY A 71 2.87 2.49 7.30
N PHE A 72 2.12 2.74 6.23
CA PHE A 72 2.57 3.61 5.14
C PHE A 72 2.81 5.04 5.58
N ILE A 73 2.17 5.49 6.65
CA ILE A 73 2.36 6.83 7.22
C ILE A 73 3.19 6.72 8.50
N GLN A 74 4.22 7.56 8.59
CA GLN A 74 5.05 7.74 9.77
C GLN A 74 4.35 8.64 10.80
N GLU A 75 4.85 8.69 12.04
CA GLU A 75 4.30 9.54 13.09
C GLU A 75 4.31 11.04 12.72
N ASP A 76 5.23 11.45 11.85
CA ASP A 76 5.34 12.82 11.32
C ASP A 76 4.37 13.13 10.16
N GLY A 77 3.53 12.16 9.77
CA GLY A 77 2.56 12.30 8.69
C GLY A 77 3.11 12.10 7.28
N THR A 78 4.41 11.78 7.14
CA THR A 78 5.05 11.50 5.85
C THR A 78 4.92 10.02 5.45
N TYR A 79 5.07 9.73 4.16
CA TYR A 79 5.01 8.35 3.66
C TYR A 79 6.33 7.59 3.88
N ARG A 80 6.23 6.31 4.27
CA ARG A 80 7.33 5.34 4.24
C ARG A 80 7.57 4.86 2.82
N ASN A 81 8.51 5.52 2.13
CA ASN A 81 8.77 5.30 0.71
C ASN A 81 9.18 3.86 0.36
N ASP A 82 9.84 3.15 1.28
CA ASP A 82 10.26 1.75 1.12
C ASP A 82 9.06 0.79 1.07
N LEU A 83 8.16 0.88 2.06
CA LEU A 83 6.93 0.08 2.08
C LEU A 83 6.02 0.45 0.91
N MET A 84 5.93 1.75 0.59
CA MET A 84 5.16 2.22 -0.55
C MET A 84 5.69 1.67 -1.86
N LYS A 85 7.02 1.69 -2.06
CA LYS A 85 7.68 1.11 -3.25
C LYS A 85 7.33 -0.36 -3.37
N GLN A 86 7.44 -1.13 -2.29
CA GLN A 86 7.10 -2.54 -2.29
C GLN A 86 5.63 -2.77 -2.66
N HIS A 87 4.71 -2.03 -2.04
CA HIS A 87 3.28 -2.16 -2.31
C HIS A 87 2.93 -1.89 -3.78
N ILE A 88 3.52 -0.85 -4.38
CA ILE A 88 3.30 -0.52 -5.79
C ILE A 88 3.80 -1.64 -6.71
N ILE A 89 4.99 -2.18 -6.44
CA ILE A 89 5.59 -3.27 -7.25
C ILE A 89 4.77 -4.55 -7.16
N GLU A 90 4.33 -4.91 -5.96
CA GLU A 90 3.67 -6.20 -5.70
C GLU A 90 2.16 -6.19 -5.99
N ASN A 91 1.49 -5.03 -5.88
CA ASN A 91 0.03 -4.95 -5.95
C ASN A 91 -0.47 -4.05 -7.07
N ILE A 92 0.06 -2.83 -7.20
CA ILE A 92 -0.46 -1.86 -8.18
C ILE A 92 -0.01 -2.19 -9.59
N ILE A 93 1.29 -2.40 -9.82
CA ILE A 93 1.82 -2.72 -11.16
C ILE A 93 1.13 -3.97 -11.74
N PRO A 94 1.01 -5.11 -11.03
CA PRO A 94 0.35 -6.30 -11.59
C PRO A 94 -1.14 -6.10 -11.92
N ALA A 95 -1.82 -5.21 -11.21
CA ALA A 95 -3.22 -4.85 -11.47
C ALA A 95 -3.35 -3.90 -12.67
N VAL A 96 -2.49 -2.89 -12.74
CA VAL A 96 -2.55 -1.82 -13.74
C VAL A 96 -1.94 -2.25 -15.07
N LYS A 97 -0.73 -2.80 -15.06
CA LYS A 97 0.01 -3.21 -16.27
C LYS A 97 1.14 -4.21 -15.95
N LYS A 98 1.01 -5.44 -16.45
CA LYS A 98 1.90 -6.57 -16.09
C LYS A 98 3.31 -6.48 -16.70
N ASP A 99 3.46 -5.82 -17.84
CA ASP A 99 4.68 -5.87 -18.66
C ASP A 99 5.48 -4.57 -18.65
N ILE A 100 5.64 -3.96 -17.47
CA ILE A 100 6.50 -2.78 -17.30
C ILE A 100 7.97 -3.19 -17.21
N GLU A 101 8.78 -2.70 -18.15
CA GLU A 101 10.24 -2.73 -18.05
C GLU A 101 10.73 -1.70 -17.00
N ASN A 102 11.82 -2.01 -16.31
CA ASN A 102 12.43 -1.11 -15.31
C ASN A 102 11.45 -0.65 -14.19
N ARG A 103 10.65 -1.58 -13.66
CA ARG A 103 9.64 -1.33 -12.62
C ARG A 103 10.12 -0.42 -11.49
N GLU A 104 11.35 -0.60 -11.02
CA GLU A 104 11.90 0.21 -9.94
C GLU A 104 11.99 1.71 -10.27
N GLU A 105 12.41 2.06 -11.47
CA GLU A 105 12.54 3.45 -11.91
C GLU A 105 11.15 4.08 -12.09
N VAL A 106 10.20 3.34 -12.66
CA VAL A 106 8.81 3.78 -12.79
C VAL A 106 8.19 4.05 -11.41
N VAL A 107 8.39 3.15 -10.44
CA VAL A 107 7.86 3.34 -9.09
C VAL A 107 8.53 4.53 -8.39
N LYS A 108 9.83 4.72 -8.54
CA LYS A 108 10.53 5.88 -7.99
C LYS A 108 9.95 7.19 -8.54
N GLN A 109 9.78 7.29 -9.85
CA GLN A 109 9.19 8.46 -10.51
C GLN A 109 7.74 8.70 -10.06
N ALA A 110 6.94 7.63 -9.94
CA ALA A 110 5.56 7.72 -9.49
C ALA A 110 5.49 8.24 -8.05
N ILE A 111 6.28 7.68 -7.13
CA ILE A 111 6.33 8.17 -5.74
C ILE A 111 6.81 9.62 -5.72
N GLU A 112 7.92 9.97 -6.39
CA GLU A 112 8.45 11.33 -6.39
C GLU A 112 7.44 12.37 -6.91
N THR A 113 6.63 11.99 -7.90
CA THR A 113 5.59 12.84 -8.50
C THR A 113 4.34 12.94 -7.63
N CYS A 114 3.94 11.83 -6.99
CA CYS A 114 2.66 11.74 -6.28
C CYS A 114 2.78 11.98 -4.77
N LYS A 115 3.99 11.93 -4.18
CA LYS A 115 4.22 12.02 -2.72
C LYS A 115 3.83 13.35 -2.08
N GLU A 116 3.56 14.38 -2.88
CA GLU A 116 3.13 15.66 -2.31
C GLU A 116 1.87 15.45 -1.47
N PRO A 117 1.85 15.97 -0.23
CA PRO A 117 0.74 15.75 0.67
C PRO A 117 -0.54 16.31 0.04
N LYS A 118 -1.43 15.40 -0.36
CA LYS A 118 -2.79 15.75 -0.73
C LYS A 118 -3.54 16.10 0.56
N GLU A 119 -4.22 17.25 0.57
CA GLU A 119 -5.09 17.65 1.66
C GLU A 119 -6.52 17.14 1.43
N GLY A 120 -7.30 17.04 2.52
CA GLY A 120 -8.71 16.66 2.47
C GLY A 120 -8.98 15.16 2.56
N ASP A 121 -10.27 14.82 2.51
CA ASP A 121 -10.78 13.48 2.79
C ASP A 121 -10.37 12.46 1.73
N ASP A 122 -10.16 12.90 0.49
CA ASP A 122 -9.80 12.03 -0.65
C ASP A 122 -8.27 11.87 -0.82
N ARG A 123 -7.43 12.32 0.14
CA ARG A 123 -5.96 12.33 -0.03
C ARG A 123 -5.35 10.98 -0.44
N PHE A 124 -5.89 9.88 0.07
CA PHE A 124 -5.42 8.52 -0.26
C PHE A 124 -5.89 8.08 -1.64
N VAL A 125 -7.13 8.43 -2.00
CA VAL A 125 -7.70 8.21 -3.33
C VAL A 125 -6.90 8.99 -4.38
N ASP A 126 -6.62 10.26 -4.13
CA ASP A 126 -5.85 11.11 -5.04
C ASP A 126 -4.40 10.65 -5.20
N PHE A 127 -3.79 10.17 -4.12
CA PHE A 127 -2.46 9.58 -4.16
C PHE A 127 -2.45 8.30 -5.01
N HIS A 128 -3.35 7.35 -4.74
CA HIS A 128 -3.49 6.11 -5.51
C HIS A 128 -3.75 6.39 -6.99
N ASN A 129 -4.70 7.28 -7.29
CA ASN A 129 -5.06 7.64 -8.66
C ASN A 129 -3.87 8.24 -9.42
N CYS A 130 -3.10 9.13 -8.77
CA CYS A 130 -1.85 9.66 -9.34
C CYS A 130 -0.85 8.54 -9.66
N LEU A 131 -0.66 7.56 -8.76
CA LEU A 131 0.23 6.43 -9.02
C LEU A 131 -0.24 5.61 -10.22
N VAL A 132 -1.54 5.33 -10.31
CA VAL A 132 -2.14 4.60 -11.44
C VAL A 132 -1.89 5.34 -12.76
N ASP A 133 -2.12 6.65 -12.80
CA ASP A 133 -1.88 7.46 -14.00
C ASP A 133 -0.42 7.38 -14.47
N ILE A 134 0.55 7.63 -13.59
CA ILE A 134 1.97 7.57 -13.95
C ILE A 134 2.38 6.16 -14.41
N ILE A 135 1.94 5.12 -13.72
CA ILE A 135 2.26 3.73 -14.06
C ILE A 135 1.67 3.35 -15.42
N ARG A 136 0.46 3.84 -15.75
CA ARG A 136 -0.18 3.61 -17.06
C ARG A 136 0.52 4.33 -18.19
N GLU A 137 0.95 5.57 -17.97
CA GLU A 137 1.63 6.40 -18.99
C GLU A 137 3.03 5.90 -19.34
N LYS A 138 3.74 5.32 -18.37
CA LYS A 138 5.14 4.87 -18.52
C LYS A 138 5.28 3.48 -19.14
N ALA A 139 4.20 2.94 -19.65
CA ALA A 139 4.09 1.57 -20.09
C ALA A 139 3.48 1.53 -21.48
#